data_AF-U6B5T2-F1
#
_entry.id   AF-U6B5T2-F1
#
_cell.length_a   1.000
_cell.length_b   1.000
_cell.length_c   1.000
_cell.angle_alpha   90.00
_cell.angle_beta   90.00
_cell.angle_gamma   90.00
#
_symmetry.space_group_name_H-M   'P 1'
#
loop_
_entity.id
_entity.type
_entity.pdbx_description
1 polymer ?
#
loop_
_entity_poly.entity_id
_entity_poly.type
_entity_poly.pdbx_seq_one_letter_code
_entity_poly.pdbx_strand_id
1 'polypeptide(L)'
;MKWAIFLLNIIISVMSFVCVKISSSIQQDTNSILYTPIFNYCNLFYWLGFMFYTSSFFCYAILIDQLPIQIAQTVVTCLIIIIISLIASIFWKEPFSMSTVIGISLITAGMAIINCH
;
A
#
# COMPACT_ATOMS: atom_id res chain seq x y z
N MET A 1 -6.28 -7.61 -20.95
CA MET A 1 -6.77 -8.10 -19.64
C MET A 1 -5.70 -8.03 -18.55
N LYS A 2 -4.50 -8.63 -18.73
CA LYS A 2 -3.41 -8.67 -17.73
C LYS A 2 -3.07 -7.33 -17.07
N TRP A 3 -2.84 -6.29 -17.86
CA TRP A 3 -2.50 -4.94 -17.39
C TRP A 3 -3.63 -4.23 -16.65
N ALA A 4 -4.89 -4.54 -16.96
CA ALA A 4 -6.04 -3.94 -16.28
C ALA A 4 -6.18 -4.48 -14.85
N ILE A 5 -5.99 -5.80 -14.66
CA ILE A 5 -6.01 -6.44 -13.33
C ILE A 5 -4.82 -5.93 -12.50
N PHE A 6 -3.69 -5.68 -13.16
CA PHE A 6 -2.50 -5.11 -12.54
C PHE A 6 -2.75 -3.69 -12.00
N LEU A 7 -3.28 -2.79 -12.84
CA LEU A 7 -3.64 -1.44 -12.42
C LEU A 7 -4.70 -1.45 -11.32
N LEU A 8 -5.73 -2.30 -11.45
CA LEU A 8 -6.78 -2.45 -10.47
C LEU A 8 -6.22 -2.88 -9.10
N ASN A 9 -5.31 -3.86 -9.08
CA ASN A 9 -4.68 -4.34 -7.86
C ASN A 9 -3.91 -3.22 -7.14
N ILE A 10 -3.16 -2.41 -7.89
CA ILE A 10 -2.41 -1.27 -7.34
C ILE A 10 -3.38 -0.26 -6.71
N ILE A 11 -4.45 0.12 -7.42
CA ILE A 11 -5.43 1.09 -6.93
C ILE A 11 -6.07 0.60 -5.63
N ILE A 12 -6.53 -0.66 -5.61
CA ILE A 12 -7.17 -1.28 -4.43
C ILE A 12 -6.19 -1.33 -3.25
N SER A 13 -4.92 -1.69 -3.51
CA SER A 13 -3.90 -1.75 -2.46
C SER A 13 -3.59 -0.38 -1.87
N VAL A 14 -3.40 0.64 -2.72
CA VAL A 14 -3.14 2.01 -2.26
C VAL A 14 -4.32 2.53 -1.43
N MET A 15 -5.55 2.28 -1.88
CA MET A 15 -6.75 2.65 -1.12
C MET A 15 -6.80 1.96 0.24
N SER A 16 -6.43 0.69 0.33
CA SER A 16 -6.31 -0.03 1.59
C SER A 16 -5.33 0.67 2.54
N PHE A 17 -4.12 1.01 2.08
CA PHE A 17 -3.11 1.65 2.92
C PHE A 17 -3.53 3.04 3.38
N VAL A 18 -4.16 3.84 2.50
CA VAL A 18 -4.70 5.15 2.86
C VAL A 18 -5.80 5.01 3.91
N CYS A 19 -6.76 4.10 3.71
CA CYS A 19 -7.86 3.87 4.64
C CYS A 19 -7.37 3.40 6.02
N VAL A 20 -6.38 2.50 6.03
CA VAL A 20 -5.70 2.06 7.26
C VAL A 20 -4.95 3.21 7.93
N LYS A 21 -4.26 4.07 7.16
CA LYS A 21 -3.57 5.26 7.71
C LYS A 21 -4.54 6.24 8.35
N ILE A 22 -5.69 6.52 7.71
CA ILE A 22 -6.79 7.32 8.29
C ILE A 22 -7.24 6.71 9.61
N SER A 23 -7.45 5.38 9.64
CA SER A 23 -7.86 4.68 10.86
C SER A 23 -6.81 4.81 11.97
N SER A 24 -5.53 4.74 11.64
CA SER A 24 -4.45 4.87 12.61
C SER A 24 -4.27 6.29 13.15
N SER A 25 -4.47 7.33 12.31
CA SER A 25 -4.40 8.72 12.76
C SER A 25 -5.56 9.09 13.69
N ILE A 26 -6.75 8.53 13.46
CA ILE A 26 -7.92 8.70 14.35
C ILE A 26 -7.66 8.07 15.73
N GLN A 27 -6.89 6.98 15.78
CA GLN A 27 -6.56 6.30 17.03
C GLN A 27 -5.60 7.12 17.91
N GLN A 28 -4.74 7.94 17.30
CA GLN A 28 -3.66 8.66 17.99
C GLN A 28 -4.17 9.78 18.93
N ASP A 29 -5.39 10.28 18.73
CA ASP A 29 -6.03 11.24 19.65
C ASP A 29 -6.59 10.57 20.92
N THR A 30 -6.74 9.24 20.93
CA THR A 30 -7.28 8.50 22.08
C THR A 30 -6.16 7.90 22.95
N ASN A 31 -5.47 8.77 23.67
CA ASN A 31 -4.50 8.40 24.70
C ASN A 31 -5.16 7.58 25.84
N SER A 32 -5.27 6.26 25.69
CA SER A 32 -5.47 5.35 26.83
C SER A 32 -5.07 3.91 26.46
N ILE A 33 -3.86 3.54 26.88
CA ILE A 33 -3.12 2.31 26.55
C ILE A 33 -3.78 1.01 27.09
N LEU A 34 -4.94 1.08 27.77
CA LEU A 34 -5.58 -0.06 28.45
C LEU A 34 -6.88 -0.59 27.81
N TYR A 35 -7.43 0.06 26.78
CA TYR A 35 -8.75 -0.30 26.21
C TYR A 35 -8.73 -0.66 24.70
N THR A 36 -7.54 -0.79 24.10
CA THR A 36 -7.34 -0.57 22.66
C THR A 36 -7.57 -1.75 21.69
N PRO A 37 -7.55 -3.06 22.05
CA PRO A 37 -7.71 -4.10 21.03
C PRO A 37 -9.17 -4.38 20.66
N ILE A 38 -10.12 -4.26 21.60
CA ILE A 38 -11.54 -4.62 21.38
C ILE A 38 -12.31 -3.53 20.62
N PHE A 39 -12.07 -2.25 20.92
CA PHE A 39 -12.75 -1.15 20.21
C PHE A 39 -12.32 -0.99 18.75
N ASN A 40 -11.20 -1.60 18.37
CA ASN A 40 -10.69 -1.57 17.00
C ASN A 40 -11.61 -2.32 16.00
N TYR A 41 -12.44 -3.24 16.47
CA TYR A 41 -13.43 -3.96 15.65
C TYR A 41 -14.69 -3.14 15.32
N CYS A 42 -14.98 -2.06 16.05
CA CYS A 42 -16.15 -1.19 15.78
C CYS A 42 -15.84 -0.03 14.82
N ASN A 43 -14.58 0.17 14.44
CA ASN A 43 -14.22 1.21 13.48
C ASN A 43 -14.50 0.75 12.06
N LEU A 44 -15.56 1.31 11.46
CA LEU A 44 -15.97 1.08 10.07
C LEU A 44 -14.78 1.21 9.10
N PHE A 45 -13.90 2.19 9.31
CA PHE A 45 -12.72 2.44 8.46
C PHE A 45 -11.67 1.32 8.54
N TYR A 46 -11.48 0.69 9.71
CA TYR A 46 -10.57 -0.44 9.83
C TYR A 46 -11.07 -1.64 9.04
N TRP A 47 -12.37 -1.95 9.15
CA TRP A 47 -12.99 -3.05 8.40
C TRP A 47 -13.04 -2.77 6.89
N LEU A 48 -13.26 -1.52 6.51
CA LEU A 48 -13.21 -1.09 5.11
C LEU A 48 -11.79 -1.26 4.55
N GLY A 49 -10.75 -0.85 5.29
CA GLY A 49 -9.36 -1.10 4.93
C GLY A 49 -9.04 -2.59 4.81
N PHE A 50 -9.51 -3.41 5.74
CA PHE A 50 -9.34 -4.87 5.68
C PHE A 50 -10.01 -5.48 4.44
N MET A 51 -11.25 -5.08 4.13
CA MET A 51 -11.96 -5.52 2.92
C MET A 51 -11.21 -5.17 1.63
N PHE A 52 -10.67 -3.94 1.53
CA PHE A 52 -9.84 -3.55 0.40
C PHE A 52 -8.55 -4.39 0.33
N TYR A 53 -7.91 -4.66 1.46
CA TYR A 53 -6.72 -5.53 1.50
C TYR A 53 -7.03 -6.95 1.01
N THR A 54 -8.10 -7.56 1.51
CA THR A 54 -8.54 -8.89 1.08
C THR A 54 -8.87 -8.90 -0.41
N SER A 55 -9.57 -7.87 -0.92
CA SER A 55 -9.86 -7.75 -2.36
C SER A 55 -8.59 -7.60 -3.20
N SER A 56 -7.56 -6.91 -2.69
CA SER A 56 -6.27 -6.83 -3.37
C SER A 56 -5.63 -8.20 -3.48
N PHE A 57 -5.65 -9.00 -2.40
CA PHE A 57 -5.10 -10.34 -2.41
C PHE A 57 -5.72 -11.24 -3.51
N PHE A 58 -7.04 -11.19 -3.69
CA PHE A 58 -7.70 -11.92 -4.77
C PHE A 58 -7.27 -11.44 -6.16
N CYS A 59 -7.14 -10.12 -6.39
CA CYS A 59 -6.60 -9.60 -7.64
C CYS A 59 -5.14 -10.01 -7.88
N TYR A 60 -4.33 -10.08 -6.81
CA TYR A 60 -2.94 -10.50 -6.88
C TYR A 60 -2.80 -11.99 -7.20
N ALA A 61 -3.66 -12.84 -6.65
CA ALA A 61 -3.70 -14.26 -6.98
C ALA A 61 -3.92 -14.49 -8.49
N ILE A 62 -4.80 -13.70 -9.11
CA ILE A 62 -5.06 -13.76 -10.56
C ILE A 62 -3.85 -13.25 -11.38
N LEU A 63 -3.07 -12.32 -10.83
CA LEU A 63 -1.86 -11.79 -11.48
C LEU A 63 -0.69 -12.77 -11.47
N ILE A 64 -0.56 -13.57 -10.42
CA ILE A 64 0.47 -14.62 -10.32
C ILE A 64 0.32 -15.67 -11.42
N ASP A 65 -0.91 -15.97 -11.83
CA ASP A 65 -1.18 -16.93 -12.91
C ASP A 65 -0.69 -16.45 -14.30
N GLN A 66 -0.29 -15.18 -14.36
CA GLN A 66 -0.01 -14.46 -15.59
C GLN A 66 1.43 -13.94 -15.69
N LEU A 67 2.14 -13.81 -14.58
CA LEU A 67 3.49 -13.26 -14.50
C LEU A 67 4.33 -14.14 -13.59
N PRO A 68 5.64 -14.31 -13.87
CA PRO A 68 6.54 -14.98 -12.95
C PRO A 68 6.50 -14.27 -11.58
N ILE A 69 6.29 -15.05 -10.52
CA ILE A 69 6.06 -14.58 -9.14
C ILE A 69 7.07 -13.52 -8.69
N GLN A 70 8.34 -13.72 -9.04
CA GLN A 70 9.44 -12.82 -8.66
C GLN A 70 9.27 -11.40 -9.24
N ILE A 71 8.85 -11.28 -10.50
CA ILE A 71 8.69 -9.99 -11.16
C ILE A 71 7.37 -9.35 -10.73
N ALA A 72 6.28 -10.12 -10.65
CA ALA A 72 4.98 -9.60 -10.25
C ALA A 72 5.02 -8.92 -8.88
N GLN A 73 5.56 -9.60 -7.86
CA GLN A 73 5.62 -9.06 -6.51
C GLN A 73 6.52 -7.83 -6.41
N THR A 74 7.68 -7.87 -7.06
CA THR A 74 8.67 -6.79 -7.01
C THR A 74 8.10 -5.52 -7.65
N VAL A 75 7.47 -5.63 -8.82
CA VAL A 75 6.90 -4.47 -9.51
C VAL A 75 5.71 -3.90 -8.75
N VAL A 76 4.80 -4.76 -8.26
CA VAL A 76 3.62 -4.31 -7.48
C VAL A 76 4.05 -3.57 -6.22
N THR A 77 4.98 -4.15 -5.43
CA THR A 77 5.45 -3.52 -4.19
C THR A 77 6.17 -2.20 -4.44
N CYS A 78 7.02 -2.11 -5.46
CA CYS A 78 7.70 -0.87 -5.83
C CYS A 78 6.70 0.24 -6.19
N LEU A 79 5.73 -0.05 -7.06
CA LEU A 79 4.70 0.91 -7.46
C LEU A 79 3.85 1.37 -6.27
N ILE A 80 3.44 0.43 -5.42
CA ILE A 80 2.67 0.73 -4.20
C ILE A 80 3.48 1.68 -3.29
N ILE A 81 4.77 1.43 -3.06
CA ILE A 81 5.62 2.29 -2.21
C ILE A 81 5.72 3.71 -2.80
N ILE A 82 5.95 3.82 -4.11
CA ILE A 82 6.05 5.12 -4.80
C ILE A 82 4.75 5.92 -4.66
N ILE A 83 3.61 5.28 -4.95
CA ILE A 83 2.30 5.92 -4.90
C ILE A 83 1.94 6.29 -3.46
N ILE A 84 2.20 5.42 -2.49
CA ILE A 84 1.93 5.72 -1.07
C ILE A 84 2.83 6.85 -0.57
N SER A 85 4.09 6.90 -0.99
CA SER A 85 4.96 8.01 -0.60
C SER A 85 4.42 9.35 -1.16
N LEU A 86 4.02 9.37 -2.44
CA LEU A 86 3.37 10.53 -3.05
C LEU A 86 2.05 10.92 -2.34
N ILE A 87 1.18 9.94 -2.06
CA ILE A 87 -0.12 10.20 -1.41
C ILE A 87 0.09 10.70 0.02
N ALA A 88 1.06 10.16 0.75
CA ALA A 88 1.38 10.58 2.11
C ALA A 88 1.90 12.02 2.15
N SER A 89 2.73 12.41 1.18
CA SER A 89 3.16 13.81 1.03
C SER A 89 1.99 14.75 0.75
N ILE A 90 1.08 14.37 -0.15
CA ILE A 90 0.03 15.28 -0.61
C ILE A 90 -1.12 15.39 0.42
N PHE A 91 -1.54 14.28 1.02
CA PHE A 91 -2.67 14.24 1.96
C PHE A 91 -2.25 14.58 3.38
N TRP A 92 -1.11 14.04 3.84
CA TRP A 92 -0.65 14.20 5.23
C TRP A 92 0.38 15.30 5.41
N LYS A 93 0.86 15.93 4.33
CA LYS A 93 1.91 16.96 4.36
C LYS A 93 3.14 16.50 5.18
N GLU A 94 3.43 15.20 5.16
CA GLU A 94 4.63 14.66 5.79
C GLU A 94 5.87 15.26 5.13
N PRO A 95 6.93 15.59 5.91
CA PRO A 95 8.11 16.25 5.39
C PRO A 95 8.74 15.37 4.31
N PHE A 96 8.65 15.85 3.07
CA PHE A 96 9.22 15.17 1.91
C PHE A 96 10.73 15.43 1.90
N SER A 97 11.44 14.70 2.76
CA SER A 97 12.87 14.82 2.89
C SER A 97 13.58 14.37 1.61
N MET A 98 14.77 14.92 1.35
CA MET A 98 15.63 14.46 0.26
C MET A 98 15.95 12.96 0.37
N SER A 99 15.95 12.40 1.60
CA SER A 99 16.14 10.97 1.83
C SER A 99 15.01 10.12 1.21
N THR A 100 13.77 10.61 1.24
CA THR A 100 12.61 9.91 0.67
C THR A 100 12.73 9.79 -0.86
N VAL A 101 13.18 10.87 -1.52
CA VAL A 101 13.43 10.90 -2.97
C VAL A 101 14.56 9.94 -3.35
N ILE A 102 15.66 9.95 -2.59
CA ILE A 102 16.78 9.02 -2.79
C ILE A 102 16.30 7.57 -2.62
N GLY A 103 15.53 7.28 -1.57
CA GLY A 103 14.96 5.96 -1.33
C GLY A 103 14.08 5.48 -2.49
N ILE A 104 13.17 6.33 -2.98
CA ILE A 104 12.34 6.01 -4.15
C ILE A 104 13.20 5.74 -5.38
N SER A 105 14.21 6.57 -5.65
CA SER A 105 15.11 6.38 -6.79
C SER A 105 15.85 5.04 -6.72
N LEU A 106 16.28 4.63 -5.53
CA LEU A 106 16.98 3.38 -5.30
C LEU A 106 16.06 2.18 -5.51
N ILE A 107 14.81 2.26 -5.04
CA ILE A 107 13.79 1.22 -5.24
C ILE A 107 13.49 1.07 -6.73
N THR A 108 13.33 2.17 -7.47
CA THR A 108 13.11 2.12 -8.92
C THR A 108 14.30 1.52 -9.67
N ALA A 109 15.53 1.85 -9.26
CA ALA A 109 16.74 1.28 -9.85
C ALA A 109 16.84 -0.23 -9.57
N GLY A 110 16.57 -0.66 -8.34
CA GLY A 110 16.54 -2.08 -7.98
C GLY A 110 15.51 -2.87 -8.78
N MET A 111 14.31 -2.31 -8.97
CA MET A 111 13.27 -2.92 -9.81
C MET A 111 13.70 -3.03 -11.28
N ALA A 112 14.34 -2.00 -11.84
CA ALA A 112 14.85 -2.03 -13.21
C ALA A 112 15.91 -3.12 -13.41
N ILE A 113 16.82 -3.30 -12.44
CA ILE A 113 17.84 -4.35 -12.47
C ILE A 113 17.19 -5.75 -12.43
N ILE A 114 16.23 -5.96 -11.53
CA ILE A 114 15.54 -7.26 -11.38
C ILE A 114 14.73 -7.62 -12.63
N ASN A 115 14.12 -6.64 -13.29
CA ASN A 115 13.32 -6.88 -14.50
C ASN A 115 14.19 -7.04 -15.77
N CYS A 116 15.41 -6.51 -15.76
CA CYS A 116 16.32 -6.60 -16.90
C CYS A 116 17.08 -7.95 -16.95
N HIS A 117 17.01 -8.76 -15.89
CA HIS A 117 17.59 -10.10 -15.82
C HIS A 117 16.54 -11.18 -16.11
#